data_AF-A0A6A2WYC4-F1
#
_entry.id   AF-A0A6A2WYC4-F1
#
_cell.length_a   1.000
_cell.length_b   1.000
_cell.length_c   1.000
_cell.angle_alpha   90.00
_cell.angle_beta   90.00
_cell.angle_gamma   90.00
#
_symmetry.space_group_name_H-M   'P 1'
#
loop_
_entity.id
_entity.type
_entity.pdbx_description
1 polymer ?
#
loop_
_entity_poly.entity_id
_entity_poly.type
_entity_poly.pdbx_seq_one_letter_code
_entity_poly.pdbx_strand_id
1 'polypeptide(L)'
;MATFATAEACDSNTALLVSGELRALEPIFKIYGQRHAFSGPIVTLKVFEDNVLVRQLLETRGEARVLVIDGGGSTRCALVGGKLGTVSSKHGVVWYRSEWVHSRRGRD
;
A
#
# COMPACT_ATOMS: atom_id res chain seq x y z
N MET A 1 3.82 -21.29 -2.89
CA MET A 1 3.03 -20.27 -3.62
C MET A 1 3.96 -19.63 -4.63
N ALA A 2 3.58 -19.56 -5.90
CA ALA A 2 4.41 -18.97 -6.95
C ALA A 2 4.74 -17.52 -6.61
N THR A 3 6.03 -17.18 -6.65
CA THR A 3 6.52 -15.82 -6.49
C THR A 3 6.11 -15.03 -7.73
N PHE A 4 5.16 -14.11 -7.59
CA PHE A 4 4.81 -13.18 -8.67
C PHE A 4 5.91 -12.11 -8.74
N ALA A 5 6.79 -12.23 -9.73
CA ALA A 5 7.83 -11.23 -10.00
C ALA A 5 7.25 -10.15 -10.91
N THR A 6 7.32 -8.88 -10.49
CA THR A 6 6.84 -7.76 -11.30
C THR A 6 7.63 -7.60 -12.60
N ALA A 7 8.92 -7.94 -12.61
CA ALA A 7 9.75 -7.96 -13.81
C ALA A 7 9.20 -8.93 -14.87
N GLU A 8 8.94 -10.19 -14.49
CA GLU A 8 8.36 -11.20 -15.37
C GLU A 8 6.99 -10.77 -15.91
N ALA A 9 6.16 -10.16 -15.06
CA ALA A 9 4.86 -9.63 -15.48
C ALA A 9 4.99 -8.51 -16.51
N CYS A 10 5.99 -7.64 -16.38
CA CYS A 10 6.29 -6.59 -17.37
C CYS A 10 6.77 -7.19 -18.68
N ASP A 11 7.75 -8.11 -18.63
CA ASP A 11 8.37 -8.71 -19.81
C ASP A 11 7.34 -9.48 -20.65
N SER A 12 6.50 -10.29 -19.98
CA SER A 12 5.42 -11.05 -20.61
C SER A 12 4.28 -10.20 -21.19
N ASN A 13 4.17 -8.91 -20.81
CA ASN A 13 3.05 -8.04 -21.17
C ASN A 13 3.51 -6.73 -21.82
N THR A 14 4.60 -6.78 -22.60
CA THR A 14 5.17 -5.60 -23.26
C THR A 14 4.15 -4.80 -24.09
N ALA A 15 3.23 -5.47 -24.80
CA ALA A 15 2.18 -4.79 -25.56
C ALA A 15 1.22 -3.97 -24.67
N LEU A 16 0.93 -4.44 -23.45
CA LEU A 16 0.11 -3.73 -22.48
C LEU A 16 0.86 -2.55 -21.84
N LEU A 17 2.19 -2.65 -21.72
CA LEU A 17 3.04 -1.52 -21.31
C LEU A 17 3.03 -0.41 -22.35
N VAL A 18 3.17 -0.76 -23.63
CA VAL A 18 3.20 0.21 -24.74
C VAL A 18 1.85 0.90 -24.92
N SER A 19 0.74 0.16 -24.79
CA SER A 19 -0.61 0.72 -24.84
C SER A 19 -1.01 1.50 -23.58
N GLY A 20 -0.29 1.30 -22.46
CA GLY A 20 -0.55 1.97 -21.19
C GLY A 20 -1.64 1.33 -20.33
N GLU A 21 -2.13 0.14 -20.71
CA GLU A 21 -3.06 -0.70 -19.94
C GLU A 21 -2.37 -1.37 -18.74
N LEU A 22 -1.08 -1.73 -18.89
CA LEU A 22 -0.20 -2.09 -17.79
C LEU A 22 0.71 -0.90 -17.46
N ARG A 23 0.86 -0.59 -16.18
CA ARG A 23 1.72 0.50 -15.71
C ARG A 23 2.60 0.03 -14.58
N ALA A 24 3.89 0.32 -14.69
CA ALA A 24 4.83 0.23 -13.59
C ALA A 24 4.83 1.56 -12.82
N LEU A 25 4.60 1.51 -11.52
CA LEU A 25 4.71 2.68 -10.66
C LEU A 25 6.17 2.96 -10.31
N GLU A 26 6.50 4.23 -10.09
CA GLU A 26 7.81 4.61 -9.58
C GLU A 26 8.08 3.92 -8.21
N PRO A 27 9.32 3.48 -7.95
CA PRO A 27 9.67 2.74 -6.74
C PRO A 27 9.83 3.67 -5.51
N ILE A 28 8.86 4.53 -5.27
CA ILE A 28 8.83 5.49 -4.14
C ILE A 28 8.28 4.88 -2.84
N PHE A 29 7.78 3.65 -2.92
CA PHE A 29 7.16 2.92 -1.81
C PHE A 29 8.20 2.26 -0.91
N LYS A 30 7.94 2.24 0.40
CA LYS A 30 8.73 1.47 1.37
C LYS A 30 7.95 0.27 1.86
N ILE A 31 8.64 -0.86 2.01
CA ILE A 31 8.06 -2.11 2.52
C ILE A 31 8.11 -2.08 4.05
N TYR A 32 6.95 -2.16 4.69
CA TYR A 32 6.82 -2.18 6.15
C TYR A 32 6.23 -3.49 6.71
N GLY A 33 5.60 -4.30 5.85
CA GLY A 33 5.00 -5.58 6.22
C GLY A 33 5.91 -6.78 5.96
N GLN A 34 5.61 -7.92 6.58
CA GLN A 34 6.37 -9.18 6.41
C GLN A 34 6.18 -9.80 5.01
N ARG A 35 5.08 -9.46 4.32
CA ARG A 35 4.80 -9.96 2.98
C ARG A 35 5.36 -8.98 1.94
N HIS A 36 6.46 -9.36 1.31
CA HIS A 36 7.17 -8.51 0.34
C HIS A 36 6.54 -8.51 -1.07
N ALA A 37 5.67 -9.48 -1.36
CA ALA A 37 4.96 -9.57 -2.64
C ALA A 37 3.50 -9.95 -2.42
N PHE A 38 2.60 -9.17 -3.02
CA PHE A 38 1.16 -9.37 -2.99
C PHE A 38 0.53 -8.80 -4.26
N SER A 39 -0.65 -9.29 -4.59
CA SER A 39 -1.43 -8.87 -5.74
C SER A 39 -2.91 -9.08 -5.45
N GLY A 40 -3.76 -8.35 -6.15
CA GLY A 40 -5.21 -8.42 -5.98
C GLY A 40 -5.92 -7.18 -6.53
N PRO A 41 -7.27 -7.20 -6.56
CA PRO A 41 -8.06 -6.05 -6.98
C PRO A 41 -7.76 -4.83 -6.11
N ILE A 42 -7.56 -3.67 -6.75
CA ILE A 42 -7.22 -2.43 -6.04
C ILE A 42 -8.48 -1.79 -5.47
N VAL A 43 -8.40 -1.37 -4.21
CA VAL A 43 -9.33 -0.43 -3.58
C VAL A 43 -8.55 0.82 -3.24
N THR A 44 -9.02 1.97 -3.69
CA THR A 44 -8.38 3.26 -3.41
C THR A 44 -9.11 3.98 -2.28
N LEU A 45 -8.35 4.67 -1.45
CA LEU A 45 -8.89 5.55 -0.42
C LEU A 45 -8.08 6.84 -0.38
N LYS A 46 -8.76 7.98 -0.48
CA LYS A 46 -8.15 9.29 -0.31
C LYS A 46 -8.56 9.85 1.04
N VAL A 47 -7.57 10.17 1.87
CA VAL A 47 -7.75 10.75 3.20
C VAL A 47 -6.70 11.83 3.44
N PHE A 48 -6.95 12.69 4.41
CA PHE A 48 -5.99 13.68 4.84
C PHE A 48 -5.97 13.70 6.37
N GLU A 49 -4.89 13.19 6.95
CA GLU A 49 -4.61 13.23 8.39
C GLU A 49 -5.64 12.56 9.31
N ASP A 50 -6.53 11.75 8.72
CA ASP A 50 -7.55 10.97 9.41
C ASP A 50 -7.47 9.51 8.96
N ASN A 51 -7.56 8.57 9.91
CA ASN A 51 -7.48 7.13 9.65
C ASN A 51 -8.78 6.36 9.95
N VAL A 52 -9.89 7.04 10.23
CA VAL A 52 -11.19 6.43 10.54
C VAL A 52 -11.66 5.55 9.38
N LEU A 53 -11.63 6.08 8.15
CA LEU A 53 -12.02 5.34 6.95
C LEU A 53 -11.04 4.20 6.64
N VAL A 54 -9.75 4.40 6.92
CA VAL A 54 -8.72 3.36 6.76
C VAL A 54 -9.04 2.17 7.66
N ARG A 55 -9.34 2.45 8.93
CA ARG A 55 -9.69 1.45 9.93
C ARG A 55 -10.97 0.69 9.57
N GLN A 56 -12.02 1.42 9.21
CA GLN A 56 -13.30 0.81 8.81
C GLN A 56 -13.10 -0.17 7.65
N LEU A 57 -12.32 0.21 6.63
CA LEU A 57 -12.07 -0.65 5.49
C LEU A 57 -11.24 -1.89 5.87
N LEU A 58 -10.22 -1.74 6.72
CA LEU A 58 -9.40 -2.86 7.19
C LEU A 58 -10.22 -3.85 8.05
N GLU A 59 -11.23 -3.37 8.78
CA GLU A 59 -12.13 -4.20 9.58
C GLU A 59 -13.13 -5.00 8.72
N THR A 60 -13.33 -4.63 7.44
CA THR A 60 -14.13 -5.44 6.49
C THR A 60 -13.42 -6.73 6.06
N ARG A 61 -14.19 -7.71 5.54
CA ARG A 61 -13.62 -8.96 5.02
C ARG A 61 -12.59 -8.66 3.90
N GLY A 62 -11.38 -9.19 4.09
CA GLY A 62 -10.29 -9.12 3.12
C GLY A 62 -10.47 -10.15 2.03
N GLU A 63 -11.07 -9.75 0.91
CA GLU A 63 -11.27 -10.57 -0.30
C GLU A 63 -10.01 -10.58 -1.17
N ALA A 64 -8.84 -10.76 -0.56
CA ALA A 64 -7.53 -10.68 -1.24
C ALA A 64 -7.33 -9.39 -2.05
N ARG A 65 -7.85 -8.27 -1.55
CA ARG A 65 -7.75 -6.94 -2.18
C ARG A 65 -6.45 -6.23 -1.81
N VAL A 66 -6.05 -5.29 -2.65
CA VAL A 66 -4.94 -4.36 -2.41
C VAL A 66 -5.49 -2.98 -2.08
N LEU A 67 -5.28 -2.51 -0.86
CA LEU A 67 -5.67 -1.17 -0.46
C LEU A 67 -4.54 -0.18 -0.78
N VAL A 68 -4.86 0.84 -1.58
CA VAL A 68 -3.97 1.95 -1.93
C VAL A 68 -4.50 3.22 -1.26
N ILE A 69 -3.70 3.82 -0.37
CA ILE A 69 -4.11 5.02 0.36
C ILE A 69 -3.32 6.23 -0.13
N ASP A 70 -4.05 7.23 -0.61
CA ASP A 70 -3.56 8.59 -0.84
C ASP A 70 -3.80 9.42 0.42
N GLY A 71 -2.71 9.67 1.16
CA GLY A 71 -2.70 10.51 2.36
C GLY A 71 -2.35 11.98 2.12
N GLY A 72 -2.30 12.41 0.85
CA GLY A 72 -1.79 13.74 0.48
C GLY A 72 -0.30 13.95 0.78
N GLY A 73 0.45 12.88 1.04
CA GLY A 73 1.87 12.95 1.40
C GLY A 73 2.19 13.50 2.78
N SER A 74 1.18 13.74 3.64
CA SER A 74 1.39 14.28 4.98
C SER A 74 2.19 13.32 5.88
N THR A 75 3.16 13.87 6.60
CA THR A 75 3.97 13.17 7.61
C THR A 75 3.56 13.52 9.04
N ARG A 76 2.53 14.36 9.22
CA ARG A 76 2.08 14.83 10.55
C ARG A 76 1.37 13.73 11.34
N CYS A 77 0.67 12.83 10.66
CA CYS A 77 -0.12 11.77 11.29
C CYS A 77 0.07 10.43 10.58
N ALA A 78 0.16 9.35 11.36
CA ALA A 78 0.24 7.99 10.81
C ALA A 78 -1.17 7.48 10.42
N LEU A 79 -1.33 7.06 9.17
CA LEU A 79 -2.59 6.49 8.68
C LEU A 79 -2.78 5.02 9.08
N VAL A 80 -1.69 4.29 9.28
CA VAL A 80 -1.68 2.94 9.90
C VAL A 80 -0.51 2.80 10.85
N GLY A 81 -0.78 2.14 11.97
CA GLY A 81 0.23 1.78 12.97
C GLY A 81 -0.29 0.73 13.95
N GLY A 82 0.61 0.20 14.78
CA GLY A 82 0.31 -0.70 15.90
C GLY A 82 -0.73 -1.78 15.57
N LYS A 83 -1.91 -1.69 16.19
CA LYS A 83 -3.01 -2.66 16.10
C LYS A 83 -3.59 -2.82 14.67
N LEU A 84 -3.52 -1.78 13.84
CA LEU A 84 -4.02 -1.83 12.45
C LEU A 84 -3.11 -2.68 11.54
N GLY A 85 -1.81 -2.78 11.85
CA GLY A 85 -0.88 -3.62 11.11
C GLY A 85 -1.23 -5.10 11.18
N THR A 86 -1.75 -5.57 12.32
CA THR A 86 -2.20 -6.96 12.50
C THR A 86 -3.47 -7.27 11.71
N VAL A 87 -4.39 -6.31 11.62
CA VAL A 87 -5.63 -6.43 10.81
C VAL A 87 -5.32 -6.35 9.32
N SER A 88 -4.32 -5.56 8.95
CA SER A 88 -3.80 -5.46 7.58
C SER A 88 -3.26 -6.76 7.03
N SER A 89 -2.92 -7.77 7.84
CA SER A 89 -2.49 -9.10 7.34
C SER A 89 -3.53 -9.78 6.44
N LYS A 90 -4.80 -9.34 6.51
CA LYS A 90 -5.90 -9.82 5.67
C LYS A 90 -5.94 -9.16 4.28
N HIS A 91 -5.21 -8.08 4.06
CA HIS A 91 -5.16 -7.29 2.82
C HIS A 91 -3.70 -7.10 2.35
N GLY A 92 -3.48 -6.92 1.05
CA GLY A 92 -2.24 -6.29 0.59
C GLY A 92 -2.38 -4.78 0.78
N VAL A 93 -1.41 -4.07 1.35
CA VAL A 93 -1.55 -2.61 1.55
C VAL A 93 -0.33 -1.87 1.04
N VAL A 94 -0.59 -0.87 0.19
CA VAL A 94 0.41 0.01 -0.44
C VAL A 94 0.15 1.46 0.00
N TRP A 95 1.23 2.19 0.31
CA TRP A 95 1.17 3.53 0.91
C TRP A 95 1.93 4.57 0.09
N TYR A 96 1.26 5.58 -0.45
CA TYR A 96 1.95 6.66 -1.15
C TYR A 96 2.64 7.62 -0.16
N ARG A 97 3.95 7.83 -0.30
CA ARG A 97 4.78 8.65 0.59
C ARG A 97 5.52 9.73 -0.21
N SER A 98 5.45 10.98 0.24
CA SER A 98 6.48 12.00 0.00
C SER A 98 7.27 12.19 1.31
N GLU A 99 8.43 11.53 1.39
CA GLU A 99 9.55 11.71 2.32
C GLU A 99 9.32 11.97 3.84
N TRP A 100 9.60 10.96 4.68
CA TRP A 100 9.96 11.12 6.11
C TRP A 100 11.43 11.51 6.30
N VAL A 101 11.64 12.50 7.19
CA VAL A 101 12.78 12.63 8.11
C VAL A 101 12.46 11.91 9.43
N HIS A 102 13.46 11.25 10.01
CA HIS A 102 13.39 10.60 11.31
C HIS A 102 12.78 11.48 12.41
N SER A 103 11.80 10.97 13.14
CA SER A 103 11.63 11.32 14.55
C SER A 103 11.35 10.07 15.37
N ARG A 104 12.43 9.50 15.92
CA ARG A 104 12.38 8.91 17.26
C ARG A 104 12.36 10.09 18.23
N ARG A 105 11.21 10.39 18.87
CA ARG A 105 11.01 11.13 20.14
C ARG A 105 9.49 11.37 20.25
N GLY A 106 8.77 11.09 21.32
CA GLY A 106 9.03 10.49 22.62
C GLY A 106 7.66 10.18 23.25
N ARG A 107 7.69 9.66 24.49
CA ARG A 107 6.57 9.51 25.44
C ARG A 107 5.49 10.60 25.31
N ASP A 108 4.23 10.18 25.32
CA ASP A 108 3.38 10.20 26.53
C ASP A 108 2.31 9.09 26.46
#